data_AF-A0A8T3NR31-F1
#
_entry.id   AF-A0A8T3NR31-F1
#
_cell.length_a   1.000
_cell.length_b   1.000
_cell.length_c   1.000
_cell.angle_alpha   90.00
_cell.angle_beta   90.00
_cell.angle_gamma   90.00
#
_symmetry.space_group_name_H-M   'P 1'
#
loop_
_entity.id
_entity.type
_entity.pdbx_description
1 polymer ?
#
loop_
_entity_poly.entity_id
_entity_poly.type
_entity_poly.pdbx_seq_one_letter_code
_entity_poly.pdbx_strand_id
1 'polypeptide(L)'
;PDQQRALSEMRRVLKPGGRVAAAVYTTPEHNRFFSIPVGIIRRRAQLPPPVPGQPGPFSLGAPGALEQAFRQAGFRDVESRIVSSPLRLSTAAECVRFERESFGALHQMLAGLSDADRAAAWDEIEAELRQFEGPSGFEGPCELVVGSGVR
;
A
#
# COMPACT_ATOMS: atom_id res chain seq x y z
N PRO A 1 12.15 -4.81 -9.60
CA PRO A 1 12.36 -4.46 -8.17
C PRO A 1 12.63 -5.76 -7.39
N ASP A 2 13.48 -5.73 -6.36
CA ASP A 2 13.82 -6.91 -5.54
C ASP A 2 13.84 -6.53 -4.06
N GLN A 3 12.85 -7.04 -3.31
CA GLN A 3 12.65 -6.75 -1.90
C GLN A 3 13.76 -7.36 -1.02
N GLN A 4 14.15 -8.61 -1.27
CA GLN A 4 15.12 -9.29 -0.42
C GLN A 4 16.51 -8.67 -0.58
N ARG A 5 16.90 -8.37 -1.82
CA ARG A 5 18.15 -7.65 -2.08
C ARG A 5 18.17 -6.28 -1.40
N ALA A 6 17.05 -5.55 -1.41
CA ALA A 6 16.95 -4.26 -0.71
C ALA A 6 17.16 -4.40 0.80
N LEU A 7 16.50 -5.37 1.45
CA LEU A 7 16.65 -5.63 2.88
C LEU A 7 18.08 -6.08 3.24
N SER A 8 18.69 -6.95 2.44
CA SER A 8 20.08 -7.37 2.63
C SER A 8 21.06 -6.20 2.50
N GLU A 9 20.84 -5.30 1.55
CA GLU A 9 21.66 -4.09 1.40
C GLU A 9 21.49 -3.12 2.56
N MET A 10 20.24 -2.91 3.04
CA MET A 10 19.97 -2.13 4.25
C MET A 10 20.74 -2.71 5.44
N ARG A 11 20.73 -4.03 5.63
CA ARG A 11 21.51 -4.69 6.68
C ARG A 11 23.01 -4.48 6.50
N ARG A 12 23.53 -4.62 5.28
CA ARG A 12 24.96 -4.52 4.97
C ARG A 12 25.54 -3.16 5.35
N VAL A 13 24.76 -2.08 5.23
CA VAL A 13 25.23 -0.70 5.50
C VAL A 13 25.05 -0.24 6.95
N LEU A 14 24.25 -0.95 7.77
CA LEU A 14 24.11 -0.63 9.19
C LEU A 14 25.40 -0.88 9.97
N LYS A 15 25.69 -0.11 11.02
CA LYS A 15 26.74 -0.51 11.99
C LYS A 15 26.34 -1.81 12.70
N PRO A 16 27.28 -2.64 13.21
CA PRO A 16 26.93 -3.74 14.11
C PRO A 16 26.04 -3.27 15.27
N GLY A 17 24.94 -3.97 15.53
CA GLY A 17 23.92 -3.55 16.52
C GLY A 17 22.98 -2.42 16.07
N GLY A 18 23.15 -1.89 14.86
CA GLY A 18 22.22 -0.93 14.25
C GLY A 18 20.89 -1.58 13.88
N ARG A 19 19.84 -0.75 13.72
CA ARG A 19 18.47 -1.19 13.46
C ARG A 19 17.90 -0.57 12.19
N VAL A 20 17.07 -1.33 11.48
CA VAL A 20 16.16 -0.82 10.44
C VAL A 20 14.73 -0.96 10.95
N ALA A 21 13.88 -0.02 10.58
CA ALA A 21 12.43 -0.13 10.72
C ALA A 21 11.76 0.11 9.36
N ALA A 22 10.64 -0.56 9.14
CA ALA A 22 9.80 -0.38 7.96
C ALA A 22 8.33 -0.27 8.39
N ALA A 23 7.59 0.59 7.71
CA ALA A 23 6.14 0.68 7.80
C ALA A 23 5.56 0.29 6.43
N VAL A 24 4.68 -0.71 6.41
CA VAL A 24 4.03 -1.23 5.21
C VAL A 24 2.54 -1.36 5.46
N TYR A 25 1.71 -1.32 4.41
CA TYR A 25 0.29 -1.61 4.55
C TYR A 25 0.06 -3.06 4.98
N THR A 26 -0.99 -3.30 5.77
CA THR A 26 -1.46 -4.66 6.09
C THR A 26 -2.18 -5.28 4.88
N THR A 27 -3.43 -5.69 5.02
CA THR A 27 -4.19 -6.36 3.97
C THR A 27 -5.06 -5.37 3.19
N PRO A 28 -5.49 -5.72 1.96
CA PRO A 28 -6.43 -4.89 1.19
C PRO A 28 -7.71 -4.54 1.95
N GLU A 29 -8.20 -5.44 2.81
CA GLU A 29 -9.45 -5.30 3.56
C GLU A 29 -9.35 -4.21 4.64
N HIS A 30 -8.17 -3.99 5.22
CA HIS A 30 -7.92 -2.96 6.22
C HIS A 30 -7.42 -1.63 5.61
N ASN A 31 -7.15 -1.64 4.30
CA ASN A 31 -6.60 -0.50 3.55
C ASN A 31 -7.51 -0.11 2.38
N ARG A 32 -8.81 -0.02 2.66
CA ARG A 32 -9.86 0.18 1.63
C ARG A 32 -9.79 1.51 0.93
N PHE A 33 -9.15 2.53 1.52
CA PHE A 33 -8.87 3.77 0.80
C PHE A 33 -8.08 3.50 -0.48
N PHE A 34 -7.15 2.54 -0.47
CA PHE A 34 -6.30 2.22 -1.62
C PHE A 34 -6.77 0.98 -2.40
N SER A 35 -7.30 -0.03 -1.73
CA SER A 35 -7.69 -1.29 -2.40
C SER A 35 -8.93 -1.14 -3.29
N ILE A 36 -9.86 -0.25 -2.95
CA ILE A 36 -11.02 0.08 -3.80
C ILE A 36 -10.58 0.68 -5.15
N PRO A 37 -9.76 1.75 -5.19
CA PRO A 37 -9.21 2.28 -6.44
C PRO A 37 -8.54 1.21 -7.31
N VAL A 38 -7.66 0.40 -6.71
CA VAL A 38 -6.97 -0.69 -7.44
C VAL A 38 -7.97 -1.68 -8.04
N GLY A 39 -9.01 -2.05 -7.30
CA GLY A 39 -10.05 -2.97 -7.77
C GLY A 39 -10.84 -2.41 -8.96
N ILE A 40 -11.27 -1.15 -8.87
CA ILE A 40 -12.03 -0.46 -9.94
C ILE A 40 -11.18 -0.37 -11.21
N ILE A 41 -9.92 0.08 -11.09
CA ILE A 41 -9.02 0.22 -12.22
C ILE A 41 -8.77 -1.13 -12.88
N ARG A 42 -8.46 -2.18 -12.11
CA ARG A 42 -8.23 -3.53 -12.66
C ARG A 42 -9.43 -4.03 -13.44
N ARG A 43 -10.64 -3.86 -12.91
CA ARG A 43 -11.87 -4.29 -13.58
C ARG A 43 -12.08 -3.52 -14.88
N ARG A 44 -11.94 -2.19 -14.88
CA ARG A 44 -12.13 -1.36 -16.07
C ARG A 44 -11.08 -1.60 -17.15
N ALA A 45 -9.81 -1.75 -16.75
CA ALA A 45 -8.69 -2.03 -17.64
C ALA A 45 -8.51 -3.53 -17.97
N GLN A 46 -9.42 -4.40 -17.51
CA GLN A 46 -9.38 -5.85 -17.74
C GLN A 46 -8.03 -6.48 -17.38
N LEU A 47 -7.41 -5.99 -16.31
CA LEU A 47 -6.10 -6.46 -15.87
C LEU A 47 -6.23 -7.83 -15.19
N PRO A 48 -5.28 -8.75 -15.41
CA PRO A 48 -5.29 -10.04 -14.72
C PRO A 48 -5.19 -9.85 -13.20
N PRO A 49 -5.68 -10.80 -12.39
CA PRO A 49 -5.53 -10.73 -10.94
C PRO A 49 -4.03 -10.67 -10.55
N PRO A 50 -3.70 -10.05 -9.39
CA PRO A 50 -2.34 -10.10 -8.88
C PRO A 50 -1.87 -11.55 -8.71
N VAL A 51 -0.67 -11.86 -9.20
CA VAL A 51 -0.06 -13.16 -8.95
C VAL A 51 0.46 -13.19 -7.50
N PRO A 52 0.14 -14.22 -6.70
CA PRO A 52 0.66 -14.37 -5.35
C PRO A 52 2.19 -14.26 -5.30
N GLY A 53 2.72 -13.56 -4.31
CA GLY A 53 4.17 -13.38 -4.13
C GLY A 53 4.82 -12.34 -5.04
N GLN A 54 4.09 -11.71 -5.96
CA GLN A 54 4.63 -10.56 -6.70
C GLN A 54 4.73 -9.32 -5.81
N PRO A 55 5.72 -8.44 -6.05
CA PRO A 55 5.83 -7.19 -5.33
C PRO A 55 4.56 -6.34 -5.46
N GLY A 56 4.12 -5.77 -4.35
CA GLY A 56 2.94 -4.92 -4.30
C GLY A 56 2.77 -4.27 -2.93
N PRO A 57 1.88 -3.28 -2.81
CA PRO A 57 1.71 -2.50 -1.58
C PRO A 57 1.33 -3.36 -0.37
N PHE A 58 0.67 -4.49 -0.59
CA PHE A 58 0.22 -5.43 0.45
C PHE A 58 1.10 -6.70 0.57
N SER A 59 2.19 -6.80 -0.20
CA SER A 59 3.01 -8.01 -0.29
C SER A 59 3.67 -8.43 1.04
N LEU A 60 3.82 -7.48 1.98
CA LEU A 60 4.40 -7.68 3.31
C LEU A 60 3.37 -7.55 4.44
N GLY A 61 2.09 -7.40 4.11
CA GLY A 61 1.06 -7.03 5.07
C GLY A 61 0.35 -8.19 5.76
N ALA A 62 0.52 -9.43 5.28
CA ALA A 62 -0.01 -10.61 5.95
C ALA A 62 0.73 -10.84 7.29
N PRO A 63 0.05 -11.40 8.31
CA PRO A 63 0.68 -11.68 9.60
C PRO A 63 1.99 -12.46 9.46
N GLY A 64 3.08 -11.93 10.03
CA GLY A 64 4.40 -12.55 9.98
C GLY A 64 5.20 -12.34 8.68
N ALA A 65 4.61 -11.79 7.62
CA ALA A 65 5.27 -11.66 6.32
C ALA A 65 6.45 -10.67 6.37
N LEU A 66 6.28 -9.51 7.01
CA LEU A 66 7.35 -8.54 7.21
C LEU A 66 8.48 -9.11 8.07
N GLU A 67 8.15 -9.81 9.14
CA GLU A 67 9.13 -10.43 10.03
C GLU A 67 9.91 -11.53 9.32
N GLN A 68 9.22 -12.36 8.55
CA GLN A 68 9.86 -13.40 7.74
C GLN A 68 10.81 -12.75 6.72
N ALA A 69 10.40 -11.64 6.08
CA ALA A 69 11.25 -10.93 5.15
C ALA A 69 12.52 -10.39 5.81
N PHE A 70 12.41 -9.78 7.00
CA PHE A 70 13.58 -9.35 7.78
C PHE A 70 14.49 -10.52 8.18
N ARG A 71 13.93 -11.63 8.66
CA ARG A 71 14.73 -12.81 9.05
C ARG A 71 15.47 -13.43 7.87
N GLN A 72 14.82 -13.52 6.70
CA GLN A 72 15.46 -14.00 5.47
C GLN A 72 16.64 -13.13 5.04
N ALA A 73 16.54 -11.81 5.26
CA ALA A 73 17.63 -10.87 5.01
C ALA A 73 18.74 -10.89 6.09
N GLY A 74 18.60 -11.72 7.14
CA GLY A 74 19.59 -11.93 8.18
C GLY A 74 19.50 -10.97 9.37
N PHE A 75 18.40 -10.22 9.52
CA PHE A 75 18.17 -9.43 10.72
C PHE A 75 17.82 -10.31 11.93
N ARG A 76 18.23 -9.86 13.11
CA ARG A 76 17.92 -10.45 14.43
C ARG A 76 16.97 -9.54 15.21
N ASP A 77 16.47 -10.01 16.35
CA ASP A 77 15.56 -9.27 17.22
C ASP A 77 14.42 -8.63 16.42
N VAL A 78 13.79 -9.45 15.58
CA VAL A 78 12.76 -9.02 14.65
C VAL A 78 11.42 -8.96 15.36
N GLU A 79 10.82 -7.78 15.34
CA GLU A 79 9.57 -7.45 16.02
C GLU A 79 8.66 -6.72 15.04
N SER A 80 7.35 -6.90 15.15
CA SER A 80 6.39 -6.08 14.43
C SER A 80 5.15 -5.79 15.29
N ARG A 81 4.43 -4.74 14.92
CA ARG A 81 3.13 -4.42 15.48
C ARG A 81 2.21 -3.81 14.43
N ILE A 82 0.92 -4.06 14.60
CA ILE A 82 -0.13 -3.41 13.83
C ILE A 82 -0.37 -2.00 14.38
N VAL A 83 -0.55 -1.04 13.47
CA VAL A 83 -0.81 0.37 13.79
C VAL A 83 -2.01 0.84 12.96
N SER A 84 -3.10 1.17 13.66
CA SER A 84 -4.22 1.87 13.05
C SER A 84 -3.78 3.29 12.67
N SER A 85 -3.92 3.63 11.40
CA SER A 85 -3.45 4.91 10.84
C SER A 85 -4.43 5.39 9.76
N PRO A 86 -5.69 5.68 10.10
CA PRO A 86 -6.70 6.07 9.12
C PRO A 86 -6.27 7.31 8.33
N LEU A 87 -6.54 7.30 7.02
CA LEU A 87 -6.25 8.43 6.15
C LEU A 87 -7.32 9.50 6.36
N ARG A 88 -6.93 10.62 6.97
CA ARG A 88 -7.84 11.74 7.24
C ARG A 88 -7.62 12.86 6.25
N LEU A 89 -8.66 13.21 5.52
CA LEU A 89 -8.69 14.28 4.52
C LEU A 89 -10.00 15.05 4.64
N SER A 90 -10.13 16.15 3.90
CA SER A 90 -11.34 16.96 3.91
C SER A 90 -12.49 16.25 3.19
N THR A 91 -12.21 15.56 2.08
CA THR A 91 -13.21 14.91 1.22
C THR A 91 -12.66 13.68 0.48
N ALA A 92 -13.54 12.85 -0.09
CA ALA A 92 -13.22 11.79 -1.03
C ALA A 92 -12.58 12.34 -2.31
N ALA A 93 -13.02 13.51 -2.79
CA ALA A 93 -12.38 14.21 -3.91
C ALA A 93 -10.92 14.56 -3.58
N GLU A 94 -10.63 14.96 -2.34
CA GLU A 94 -9.27 15.18 -1.87
C GLU A 94 -8.47 13.87 -1.82
N CYS A 95 -9.09 12.75 -1.42
CA CYS A 95 -8.45 11.43 -1.47
C CYS A 95 -8.09 11.04 -2.91
N VAL A 96 -9.02 11.22 -3.86
CA VAL A 96 -8.76 10.95 -5.28
C VAL A 96 -7.63 11.82 -5.82
N ARG A 97 -7.59 13.11 -5.46
CA ARG A 97 -6.46 13.98 -5.81
C ARG A 97 -5.15 13.45 -5.25
N PHE A 98 -5.12 13.12 -3.95
CA PHE A 98 -3.94 12.56 -3.29
C PHE A 98 -3.44 11.29 -3.98
N GLU A 99 -4.35 10.38 -4.35
CA GLU A 99 -4.03 9.14 -5.04
C GLU A 99 -3.45 9.38 -6.43
N ARG A 100 -4.04 10.31 -7.19
CA ARG A 100 -3.54 10.72 -8.51
C ARG A 100 -2.16 11.35 -8.43
N GLU A 101 -1.86 12.11 -7.39
CA GLU A 101 -0.56 12.78 -7.25
C GLU A 101 0.52 11.83 -6.72
N SER A 102 0.16 10.91 -5.83
CA SER A 102 1.12 10.12 -5.06
C SER A 102 1.36 8.71 -5.63
N PHE A 103 0.37 8.11 -6.30
CA PHE A 103 0.44 6.72 -6.73
C PHE A 103 0.61 6.59 -8.24
N GLY A 104 1.84 6.80 -8.72
CA GLY A 104 2.20 6.63 -10.12
C GLY A 104 1.81 5.26 -10.73
N ALA A 105 1.75 4.21 -9.90
CA ALA A 105 1.30 2.88 -10.32
C ALA A 105 -0.16 2.85 -10.80
N LEU A 106 -1.04 3.67 -10.22
CA LEU A 106 -2.45 3.74 -10.65
C LEU A 106 -2.55 4.30 -12.08
N HIS A 107 -1.72 5.30 -12.42
CA HIS A 107 -1.64 5.82 -13.79
C HIS A 107 -1.13 4.78 -14.78
N GLN A 108 -0.13 3.98 -14.39
CA GLN A 108 0.37 2.90 -15.25
C GLN A 108 -0.71 1.84 -15.51
N MET A 109 -1.51 1.50 -14.49
CA MET A 109 -2.63 0.56 -14.65
C MET A 109 -3.73 1.12 -15.57
N LEU A 110 -3.92 2.43 -15.59
CA LEU A 110 -4.89 3.13 -16.42
C LEU A 110 -4.38 3.43 -17.85
N ALA A 111 -3.11 3.20 -18.15
CA ALA A 111 -2.47 3.66 -19.38
C ALA A 111 -3.07 3.07 -20.68
N GLY A 112 -3.69 1.88 -20.59
CA GLY A 112 -4.35 1.23 -21.72
C GLY A 112 -5.77 1.73 -22.02
N LEU A 113 -6.35 2.56 -21.15
CA LEU A 113 -7.72 3.07 -21.30
C LEU A 113 -7.75 4.35 -22.16
N SER A 114 -8.89 4.58 -22.82
CA SER A 114 -9.18 5.87 -23.45
C SER A 114 -9.23 6.99 -22.41
N ASP A 115 -9.08 8.25 -22.80
CA ASP A 115 -9.17 9.37 -21.86
C ASP A 115 -10.56 9.44 -21.19
N ALA A 116 -11.63 9.10 -21.94
CA ALA A 116 -12.98 9.02 -21.42
C ALA A 116 -13.13 7.89 -20.38
N ASP A 117 -12.55 6.71 -20.64
CA ASP A 117 -12.59 5.59 -19.70
C ASP A 117 -11.74 5.84 -18.45
N ARG A 118 -10.62 6.57 -18.60
CA ARG A 118 -9.80 7.00 -17.45
C ARG A 118 -10.56 8.00 -16.57
N ALA A 119 -11.25 8.97 -17.18
CA ALA A 119 -12.10 9.91 -16.44
C ALA A 119 -13.22 9.15 -15.70
N ALA A 120 -13.93 8.27 -16.40
CA ALA A 120 -15.00 7.46 -15.81
C ALA A 120 -14.51 6.51 -14.70
N ALA A 121 -13.25 6.05 -14.76
CA ALA A 121 -12.64 5.29 -13.67
C ALA A 121 -12.44 6.16 -12.43
N TRP A 122 -11.89 7.37 -12.57
CA TRP A 122 -11.71 8.28 -11.44
C TRP A 122 -13.03 8.74 -10.83
N ASP A 123 -14.05 8.99 -11.66
CA ASP A 123 -15.39 9.34 -11.18
C ASP A 123 -16.01 8.21 -10.34
N GLU A 124 -15.85 6.96 -10.78
CA GLU A 124 -16.31 5.80 -10.02
C GLU A 124 -15.52 5.63 -8.71
N ILE A 125 -14.20 5.83 -8.74
CA ILE A 125 -13.37 5.78 -7.53
C ILE A 125 -13.83 6.82 -6.52
N GLU A 126 -14.04 8.07 -6.95
CA GLU A 126 -14.53 9.12 -6.05
C GLU A 126 -15.89 8.72 -5.45
N ALA A 127 -16.83 8.27 -6.29
CA ALA A 127 -18.16 7.87 -5.85
C ALA A 127 -18.11 6.75 -4.79
N GLU A 128 -17.26 5.75 -4.98
CA GLU A 128 -17.08 4.66 -4.02
C GLU A 128 -16.39 5.13 -2.74
N LEU A 129 -15.38 6.00 -2.83
CA LEU A 129 -14.67 6.53 -1.67
C LEU A 129 -15.54 7.44 -0.79
N ARG A 130 -16.62 8.04 -1.31
CA ARG A 130 -17.59 8.81 -0.50
C ARG A 130 -18.21 8.00 0.64
N GLN A 131 -18.18 6.67 0.59
CA GLN A 131 -18.61 5.82 1.71
C GLN A 131 -17.79 6.05 3.00
N PHE A 132 -16.60 6.66 2.90
CA PHE A 132 -15.74 7.01 4.04
C PHE A 132 -15.82 8.48 4.44
N GLU A 133 -16.67 9.27 3.78
CA GLU A 133 -16.97 10.64 4.22
C GLU A 133 -18.00 10.63 5.35
N GLY A 134 -17.73 11.44 6.37
CA GLY A 134 -18.62 11.67 7.50
C GLY A 134 -18.63 13.13 7.94
N PRO A 135 -19.29 13.43 9.08
CA PRO A 135 -19.44 14.81 9.56
C PRO A 135 -18.12 15.55 9.81
N SER A 136 -17.03 14.82 10.02
CA SER A 136 -15.69 15.35 10.32
C SER A 136 -14.75 15.36 9.11
N GLY A 137 -15.25 15.08 7.91
CA GLY A 137 -14.47 14.91 6.69
C GLY A 137 -14.34 13.44 6.27
N PHE A 138 -13.33 13.14 5.47
CA PHE A 138 -13.03 11.80 4.97
C PHE A 138 -12.12 11.05 5.94
N GLU A 139 -12.51 9.83 6.33
CA GLU A 139 -11.66 8.91 7.10
C GLU A 139 -11.56 7.55 6.41
N GLY A 140 -10.55 7.40 5.55
CA GLY A 140 -10.27 6.17 4.81
C GLY A 140 -9.63 5.08 5.71
N PRO A 141 -10.14 3.83 5.70
CA PRO A 141 -9.53 2.74 6.44
C PRO A 141 -8.10 2.51 5.98
N CYS A 142 -7.14 2.63 6.89
CA CYS A 142 -5.72 2.41 6.65
C CYS A 142 -5.06 1.84 7.90
N GLU A 143 -4.31 0.76 7.72
CA GLU A 143 -3.67 0.00 8.77
C GLU A 143 -2.29 -0.45 8.30
N LEU A 144 -1.29 -0.23 9.15
CA LEU A 144 0.11 -0.49 8.86
C LEU A 144 0.66 -1.61 9.75
N VAL A 145 1.58 -2.40 9.21
CA VAL A 145 2.54 -3.16 10.03
C VAL A 145 3.80 -2.31 10.14
N VAL A 146 4.21 -2.02 11.36
CA VAL A 146 5.51 -1.41 11.65
C VAL A 146 6.42 -2.48 12.23
N GLY A 147 7.46 -2.85 11.47
CA GLY A 147 8.43 -3.86 11.86
C GLY A 147 9.84 -3.29 12.02
N SER A 148 10.65 -3.93 12.85
CA SER A 148 12.06 -3.59 13.01
C SER A 148 12.95 -4.82 13.12
N GLY A 149 14.24 -4.65 12.82
CA GLY A 149 15.25 -5.71 12.98
C GLY A 149 16.67 -5.14 13.14
N VAL A 150 17.52 -5.88 13.84
CA VAL A 150 18.89 -5.52 14.22
C VAL A 150 19.92 -6.26 13.36
N ARG A 151 21.03 -5.60 13.01
CA ARG A 151 22.14 -6.21 12.27
C ARG A 151 22.87 -7.31 13.06
#